data_AF-A0A927UWM1-F1
#
_entry.id   AF-A0A927UWM1-F1
#
_cell.length_a   1.000
_cell.length_b   1.000
_cell.length_c   1.000
_cell.angle_alpha   90.00
_cell.angle_beta   90.00
_cell.angle_gamma   90.00
#
_symmetry.space_group_name_H-M   'P 1'
#
loop_
_entity.id
_entity.type
_entity.pdbx_description
1 polymer ?
#
loop_
_entity_poly.entity_id
_entity_poly.type
_entity_poly.pdbx_seq_one_letter_code
_entity_poly.pdbx_strand_id
1 'polypeptide(L)'
;MERKCWLLTWNQARWAWDDRLDGYKEMIQEIGQVGKAFSKWTCGVNKSIKAGDRVFMIKLGSEPRGIIASGIAITDVFEGTHWDSEKMH
;
A
#
# COMPACT_ATOMS: atom_id res chain seq x y z
N MET A 1 -5.90 -22.60 -8.00
CA MET A 1 -5.13 -21.85 -6.98
C MET A 1 -6.12 -21.07 -6.14
N GLU A 2 -6.03 -21.16 -4.82
CA GLU A 2 -6.87 -20.38 -3.90
C GLU A 2 -6.42 -18.91 -3.91
N ARG A 3 -7.34 -17.98 -4.15
CA ARG A 3 -7.05 -16.53 -4.08
C ARG A 3 -7.36 -16.04 -2.67
N LYS A 4 -6.43 -15.32 -2.07
CA LYS A 4 -6.61 -14.75 -0.72
C LYS A 4 -7.09 -13.31 -0.80
N CYS A 5 -7.59 -12.83 0.32
CA CYS A 5 -7.99 -11.44 0.50
C CYS A 5 -7.17 -10.82 1.63
N TRP A 6 -6.64 -9.62 1.36
CA TRP A 6 -5.75 -8.91 2.27
C TRP A 6 -6.30 -7.52 2.59
N LEU A 7 -6.01 -7.06 3.81
CA LEU A 7 -6.34 -5.71 4.27
C LEU A 7 -5.06 -4.95 4.59
N LEU A 8 -4.79 -3.90 3.82
CA LEU A 8 -3.68 -2.99 4.01
C LEU A 8 -4.11 -1.83 4.91
N THR A 9 -3.30 -1.50 5.90
CA THR A 9 -3.61 -0.45 6.89
C THR A 9 -2.86 0.83 6.58
N TRP A 10 -3.57 1.93 6.42
CA TRP A 10 -2.99 3.25 6.19
C TRP A 10 -3.36 4.23 7.31
N ASN A 11 -2.37 4.67 8.06
CA ASN A 11 -2.45 5.69 9.10
C ASN A 11 -1.64 6.92 8.68
N GLN A 12 -2.34 8.00 8.37
CA GLN A 12 -1.75 9.26 7.92
C GLN A 12 -0.75 9.86 8.91
N ALA A 13 -0.92 9.62 10.22
CA ALA A 13 -0.05 10.18 11.25
C ALA A 13 1.24 9.38 11.49
N ARG A 14 1.28 8.09 11.10
CA ARG A 14 2.46 7.22 11.27
C ARG A 14 3.25 7.02 9.99
N TRP A 15 2.55 7.05 8.86
CA TRP A 15 3.14 7.00 7.54
C TRP A 15 2.94 8.36 6.86
N ALA A 16 3.03 9.45 7.63
CA ALA A 16 3.49 10.71 7.11
C ALA A 16 4.94 10.47 6.71
N TRP A 17 5.09 9.97 5.47
CA TRP A 17 6.36 9.85 4.79
C TRP A 17 7.17 11.12 5.07
N ASP A 18 8.37 10.95 5.60
CA ASP A 18 9.34 12.05 5.73
C ASP A 18 9.84 12.51 4.34
N ASP A 19 9.27 11.98 3.26
CA ASP A 19 9.28 12.57 1.94
C ASP A 19 7.87 13.05 1.58
N ARG A 20 7.73 14.38 1.54
CA ARG A 20 6.70 15.19 0.90
C ARG A 20 5.41 14.47 0.52
N LEU A 21 4.33 14.83 1.22
CA LEU A 21 2.89 15.01 0.86
C LEU A 21 2.28 14.63 -0.52
N ASP A 22 3.01 14.09 -1.47
CA ASP A 22 2.65 13.98 -2.88
C ASP A 22 2.09 12.60 -3.24
N GLY A 23 2.54 11.48 -2.64
CA GLY A 23 2.11 10.14 -3.07
C GLY A 23 0.60 9.85 -2.98
N TYR A 24 -0.10 10.39 -1.98
CA TYR A 24 -1.58 10.24 -1.86
C TYR A 24 -2.35 11.17 -2.81
N LYS A 25 -1.90 12.42 -2.94
CA LYS A 25 -2.55 13.40 -3.82
C LYS A 25 -2.36 13.02 -5.28
N GLU A 26 -1.15 12.60 -5.65
CA GLU A 26 -0.82 12.04 -6.96
C GLU A 26 -1.65 10.79 -7.25
N MET A 27 -1.77 9.87 -6.28
CA MET A 27 -2.64 8.70 -6.42
C MET A 27 -4.10 9.08 -6.69
N ILE A 28 -4.67 10.04 -5.95
CA ILE A 28 -6.04 10.52 -6.20
C ILE A 28 -6.15 11.16 -7.58
N GLN A 29 -5.16 11.97 -7.96
CA GLN A 29 -5.15 12.64 -9.25
C GLN A 29 -5.06 11.64 -10.40
N GLU A 30 -4.19 10.64 -10.31
CA GLU A 30 -4.03 9.57 -11.29
C GLU A 30 -5.32 8.73 -11.39
N ILE A 31 -5.94 8.39 -10.25
CA ILE A 31 -7.27 7.74 -10.25
C ILE A 31 -8.31 8.63 -10.93
N GLY A 32 -8.31 9.94 -10.68
CA GLY A 32 -9.23 10.87 -11.32
C GLY A 32 -9.06 10.98 -12.84
N GLN A 33 -7.83 10.78 -13.34
CA GLN A 33 -7.50 10.89 -14.76
C GLN A 33 -7.62 9.55 -15.51
N VAL A 34 -7.17 8.45 -14.91
CA VAL A 34 -6.93 7.15 -15.55
C VAL A 34 -7.80 6.04 -14.95
N GLY A 35 -8.50 6.31 -13.84
CA GLY A 35 -9.40 5.38 -13.16
C GLY A 35 -8.70 4.36 -12.24
N LYS A 36 -7.37 4.39 -12.15
CA LYS A 36 -6.55 3.52 -11.32
C LYS A 36 -5.21 4.17 -11.01
N ALA A 37 -4.55 3.71 -9.94
CA ALA A 37 -3.18 4.07 -9.61
C ALA A 37 -2.42 2.82 -9.17
N PHE A 38 -1.10 2.86 -9.34
CA PHE A 38 -0.21 1.79 -8.89
C PHE A 38 0.62 2.27 -7.72
N SER A 39 0.67 1.48 -6.65
CA SER A 39 1.45 1.83 -5.46
C SER A 39 2.12 0.61 -4.87
N LYS A 40 3.29 0.82 -4.28
CA LYS A 40 4.01 -0.19 -3.51
C LYS A 40 3.56 -0.10 -2.06
N TRP A 41 3.36 -1.25 -1.42
CA TRP A 41 3.00 -1.32 -0.01
C TRP A 41 3.94 -2.24 0.74
N THR A 42 4.45 -1.78 1.89
CA THR A 42 5.25 -2.62 2.77
C THR A 42 4.37 -3.70 3.38
N CYS A 43 4.64 -4.96 3.04
CA CYS A 43 3.86 -6.11 3.51
C CYS A 43 4.24 -6.54 4.95
N GLY A 44 5.12 -5.77 5.61
CA GLY A 44 5.65 -6.07 6.93
C GLY A 44 6.29 -7.46 6.96
N VAL A 45 5.88 -8.27 7.93
CA VAL A 45 6.36 -9.65 8.10
C VAL A 45 5.66 -10.63 7.15
N ASN A 46 4.55 -10.23 6.53
CA ASN A 46 3.74 -11.14 5.74
C ASN A 46 4.24 -11.22 4.30
N LYS A 47 4.92 -12.32 3.99
CA LYS A 47 5.46 -12.62 2.64
C LYS A 47 4.52 -13.47 1.77
N SER A 48 3.25 -13.65 2.18
CA SER A 48 2.33 -14.60 1.54
C SER A 48 1.41 -14.00 0.47
N ILE A 49 1.46 -12.68 0.25
CA ILE A 49 0.66 -12.02 -0.80
C ILE A 49 1.19 -12.47 -2.16
N LYS A 50 0.28 -12.88 -3.04
CA LYS A 50 0.60 -13.32 -4.39
C LYS A 50 -0.09 -12.46 -5.43
N ALA A 51 0.50 -12.39 -6.62
CA ALA A 51 -0.14 -11.80 -7.79
C ALA A 51 -1.52 -12.43 -8.02
N GLY A 52 -2.54 -11.58 -8.18
CA GLY A 52 -3.94 -11.99 -8.34
C GLY A 52 -4.75 -12.03 -7.04
N ASP A 53 -4.14 -11.88 -5.86
CA ASP A 53 -4.88 -11.77 -4.60
C ASP A 53 -5.70 -10.47 -4.52
N ARG A 54 -6.85 -10.53 -3.84
CA ARG A 54 -7.70 -9.36 -3.60
C ARG A 54 -7.11 -8.51 -2.47
N VAL A 55 -7.15 -7.19 -2.64
CA VAL A 55 -6.60 -6.26 -1.66
C VAL A 55 -7.58 -5.13 -1.38
N PHE A 56 -7.73 -4.77 -0.11
CA PHE A 56 -8.45 -3.58 0.34
C PHE A 56 -7.53 -2.69 1.17
N MET A 57 -7.76 -1.38 1.14
CA MET A 57 -7.00 -0.41 1.95
C MET A 57 -7.94 0.29 2.93
N ILE A 58 -7.59 0.25 4.22
CA ILE A 58 -8.34 0.91 5.30
C ILE A 58 -7.56 2.13 5.81
N LYS A 59 -8.23 3.28 5.86
CA LYS A 59 -7.74 4.49 6.52
C LYS A 59 -7.98 4.40 8.03
N LEU A 60 -6.92 4.60 8.80
CA LEU A 60 -6.85 4.57 10.25
C LEU A 60 -6.34 5.92 10.79
N GLY A 61 -6.52 6.15 12.09
CA GLY A 61 -6.10 7.39 12.75
C GLY A 61 -7.16 8.48 12.63
N SER A 62 -7.09 9.30 11.59
CA SER A 62 -7.97 10.45 11.38
C SER A 62 -9.33 10.06 10.80
N GLU A 63 -10.40 10.70 11.28
CA GLU A 63 -11.74 10.55 10.70
C GLU A 63 -11.88 11.27 9.34
N PRO A 64 -12.77 10.82 8.44
CA PRO A 64 -13.49 9.55 8.52
C PRO A 64 -12.53 8.36 8.32
N ARG A 65 -12.70 7.32 9.14
CA ARG A 65 -12.00 6.03 9.04
C ARG A 65 -12.84 5.03 8.23
N GLY A 66 -12.18 4.08 7.60
CA GLY A 66 -12.86 3.04 6.81
C GLY A 66 -12.09 2.58 5.59
N ILE A 67 -12.67 1.65 4.83
CA ILE A 67 -12.09 1.17 3.58
C ILE A 67 -12.20 2.28 2.54
N ILE A 68 -11.07 2.67 1.96
CA ILE A 68 -10.97 3.79 1.01
C ILE A 68 -10.56 3.36 -0.39
N ALA A 69 -10.05 2.13 -0.55
CA ALA A 69 -9.66 1.60 -1.85
C ALA A 69 -9.80 0.08 -1.91
N SER A 70 -9.93 -0.43 -3.14
CA SER A 70 -9.91 -1.87 -3.44
C SER A 70 -9.13 -2.12 -4.72
N GLY A 71 -8.46 -3.26 -4.80
CA GLY A 71 -7.61 -3.60 -5.93
C GLY A 71 -7.17 -5.06 -5.91
N ILE A 72 -6.16 -5.35 -6.72
CA ILE A 72 -5.58 -6.68 -6.89
C ILE A 72 -4.06 -6.54 -6.77
N ALA A 73 -3.41 -7.47 -6.09
CA ALA A 73 -1.96 -7.54 -6.07
C ALA A 73 -1.45 -7.88 -7.47
N ILE A 74 -0.64 -7.00 -8.06
CA ILE A 74 -0.11 -7.20 -9.41
C ILE A 74 1.24 -7.93 -9.44
N THR A 75 1.90 -8.05 -8.28
CA THR A 75 3.16 -8.77 -8.09
C THR A 75 3.11 -9.62 -6.82
N ASP A 76 3.96 -10.63 -6.75
CA ASP A 76 4.28 -11.30 -5.49
C ASP A 76 5.06 -10.35 -4.55
N VAL A 77 5.18 -10.71 -3.27
CA VAL A 77 6.05 -9.99 -2.34
C VAL A 77 7.50 -10.06 -2.83
N PHE A 78 8.14 -8.91 -2.98
CA PHE A 78 9.55 -8.78 -3.32
C PHE A 78 10.29 -8.03 -2.21
N GLU A 79 11.60 -8.25 -2.11
CA GLU A 79 12.44 -7.43 -1.25
C GLU A 79 12.58 -6.04 -1.87
N GLY A 80 11.98 -5.04 -1.22
CA GLY A 80 12.21 -3.65 -1.58
C GLY A 80 13.61 -3.22 -1.13
N THR A 81 14.26 -2.35 -1.91
CA THR A 81 15.48 -1.67 -1.48
C THR A 81 15.22 -0.99 -0.14
N HIS A 82 15.89 -1.48 0.91
CA HIS A 82 15.84 -0.87 2.23
C HIS A 82 16.45 0.54 2.10
N TRP A 83 15.73 1.57 2.53
CA TRP A 83 16.21 2.95 2.50
C TRP A 83 17.32 3.22 3.52
N ASP A 84 17.69 2.21 4.31
CA ASP A 84 18.69 2.27 5.35
C ASP A 84 19.85 1.32 5.01
N SER A 85 20.96 1.90 4.57
CA SER A 85 22.19 1.19 4.23
C SER A 85 22.92 0.57 5.44
N GLU A 86 22.48 0.83 6.68
CA GLU A 86 23.17 0.36 7.89
C GLU A 86 22.56 -0.88 8.55
N LYS A 87 21.41 -1.38 8.10
CA LYS A 87 20.82 -2.64 8.62
C LYS A 87 21.03 -3.84 7.70
N MET A 88 22.26 -4.02 7.22
CA MET A 88 22.76 -5.35 6.90
C MET A 88 23.50 -5.91 8.13
N HIS A 89 22.79 -6.65 8.97
CA HIS A 89 23.40 -7.56 9.94
C HIS A 89 22.62 -8.88 9.98
#